data_AF-A0A947XUW1-F1
#
_entry.id   AF-A0A947XUW1-F1
#
_cell.length_a   1.000
_cell.length_b   1.000
_cell.length_c   1.000
_cell.angle_alpha   90.00
_cell.angle_beta   90.00
_cell.angle_gamma   90.00
#
_symmetry.space_group_name_H-M   'P 1'
#
loop_
_entity.id
_entity.type
_entity.pdbx_description
1 polymer ?
#
loop_
_entity_poly.entity_id
_entity_poly.type
_entity_poly.pdbx_seq_one_letter_code
_entity_poly.pdbx_strand_id
1 'polypeptide(L)'
;MSEAIKQKPMGTILVVDDVPENIATLAGMLRDNYRVLFATSGADALEIVRQQQFDLILLDVMMPGMDGYEVCRRLKADIVTREIPVIFVTALTEVQDETRGLELGAVDFLHKPCHAAIVRLRVQLHIERHNRSHSLERLVQERTRELDETRIEIVRRLGRAAEYRDNETGMHVIRMSKSSRLLARAAGVSERQANLLLNAAPMHDIGKIGIPDRVLIKPGPLDQEEWALMKTHPLIGAEIIGDHPSELLQMARIVALTHHEKWDGSGYPHGVAGDEIPLEGRIVTIADVFDALTSERPYKKAWSTAEAVDFMRDQAGTMFDPGLLHLFLNMIPQVEDIRRRYADTP
;
A
#
# COMPACT_ATOMS: atom_id res chain seq x y z
N MET A 1 -1.77 -40.03 -42.25
CA MET A 1 -0.71 -39.03 -41.99
C MET A 1 -1.25 -38.11 -40.92
N SER A 2 -0.75 -38.26 -39.68
CA SER A 2 -1.19 -37.50 -38.52
C SER A 2 -0.45 -36.16 -38.50
N GLU A 3 -1.18 -35.05 -38.61
CA GLU A 3 -0.64 -33.72 -38.34
C GLU A 3 -0.33 -33.62 -36.85
N ALA A 4 0.95 -33.63 -36.51
CA ALA A 4 1.42 -33.37 -35.16
C ALA A 4 1.00 -31.96 -34.74
N ILE A 5 0.11 -31.88 -33.76
CA ILE A 5 -0.27 -30.66 -33.06
C ILE A 5 1.02 -30.06 -32.49
N LYS A 6 1.55 -29.00 -33.10
CA LYS A 6 2.69 -28.24 -32.56
C LYS A 6 2.25 -27.61 -31.24
N GLN A 7 2.64 -28.22 -30.12
CA GLN A 7 2.49 -27.62 -28.79
C GLN A 7 3.20 -26.26 -28.76
N LYS A 8 2.52 -25.25 -28.22
CA LYS A 8 3.10 -23.93 -27.97
C LYS A 8 4.28 -24.11 -26.99
N PRO A 9 5.45 -23.48 -27.24
CA PRO A 9 6.61 -23.65 -26.37
C PRO A 9 6.28 -23.24 -24.93
N MET A 10 6.70 -24.05 -23.97
CA MET A 10 6.49 -23.89 -22.53
C MET A 10 7.31 -22.75 -21.93
N GLY A 11 8.28 -22.22 -22.66
CA GLY A 11 9.16 -21.11 -22.26
C GLY A 11 10.28 -20.87 -23.27
N THR A 12 11.10 -19.84 -23.03
CA THR A 12 12.29 -19.48 -23.80
C THR A 12 13.55 -19.73 -22.97
N ILE A 13 14.46 -20.55 -23.50
CA ILE A 13 15.71 -20.92 -22.84
C ILE A 13 16.89 -20.35 -23.63
N LEU A 14 17.87 -19.77 -22.94
CA LEU A 14 19.16 -19.41 -23.52
C LEU A 14 20.18 -20.50 -23.25
N VAL A 15 20.84 -21.01 -24.28
CA VAL A 15 21.98 -21.93 -24.16
C VAL A 15 23.25 -21.16 -24.52
N VAL A 16 24.21 -21.12 -23.61
CA VAL A 16 25.48 -20.40 -23.77
C VAL A 16 26.62 -21.39 -23.69
N ASP A 17 27.38 -21.56 -24.76
CA ASP A 17 28.54 -22.45 -24.84
C ASP A 17 29.44 -21.97 -25.99
N ASP A 18 30.76 -22.01 -25.85
CA ASP A 18 31.68 -21.60 -26.91
C ASP A 18 31.84 -22.66 -28.01
N VAL A 19 31.41 -23.90 -27.75
CA VAL A 19 31.48 -25.03 -28.68
C VAL A 19 30.12 -25.25 -29.37
N PRO A 20 29.99 -25.03 -30.70
CA PRO A 20 28.72 -25.16 -31.42
C PRO A 20 28.07 -26.54 -31.31
N GLU A 21 28.85 -27.61 -31.19
CA GLU A 21 28.35 -28.98 -31.03
C GLU A 21 27.60 -29.16 -29.69
N ASN A 22 28.06 -28.52 -28.62
CA ASN A 22 27.38 -28.56 -27.31
C ASN A 22 26.04 -27.82 -27.38
N ILE A 23 26.01 -26.65 -28.03
CA ILE A 23 24.78 -25.89 -28.28
C ILE A 23 23.78 -26.75 -29.07
N ALA A 24 24.23 -27.34 -30.18
CA ALA A 24 23.36 -28.16 -31.03
C ALA A 24 22.77 -29.34 -30.28
N THR A 25 23.58 -29.98 -29.42
CA THR A 25 23.18 -31.09 -28.56
C THR A 25 22.12 -30.67 -27.54
N LEU A 26 22.38 -29.63 -26.74
CA LEU A 26 21.44 -29.13 -25.73
C LEU A 26 20.15 -28.59 -26.36
N ALA A 27 20.27 -27.87 -27.48
CA ALA A 27 19.11 -27.39 -28.23
C ALA A 27 18.27 -28.57 -28.76
N GLY A 28 18.91 -29.61 -29.30
CA GLY A 28 18.23 -30.83 -29.72
C GLY A 28 17.47 -31.53 -28.59
N MET A 29 17.97 -31.47 -27.35
CA MET A 29 17.31 -32.07 -26.19
C MET A 29 16.05 -31.30 -25.71
N LEU A 30 15.95 -30.01 -26.04
CA LEU A 30 14.96 -29.07 -25.48
C LEU A 30 13.94 -28.51 -26.48
N ARG A 31 14.24 -28.53 -27.78
CA ARG A 31 13.42 -27.93 -28.85
C ARG A 31 11.99 -28.45 -28.94
N ASP A 32 11.71 -29.65 -28.43
CA ASP A 32 10.37 -30.24 -28.43
C ASP A 32 9.38 -29.49 -27.51
N ASN A 33 9.90 -28.89 -26.42
CA ASN A 33 9.07 -28.24 -25.39
C ASN A 33 9.36 -26.75 -25.24
N TYR A 34 10.53 -26.26 -25.67
CA TYR A 34 10.98 -24.89 -25.40
C TYR A 34 11.49 -24.19 -26.66
N ARG A 35 11.34 -22.87 -26.69
CA ARG A 35 12.03 -22.01 -27.65
C ARG A 35 13.47 -21.86 -27.18
N VAL A 36 14.43 -22.43 -27.90
CA VAL A 36 15.84 -22.36 -27.55
C VAL A 36 16.53 -21.29 -28.39
N LEU A 37 17.15 -20.32 -27.72
CA LEU A 37 18.10 -19.39 -28.31
C LEU A 37 19.50 -19.72 -27.81
N PHE A 38 20.51 -19.22 -28.50
CA PHE A 38 21.89 -19.55 -28.19
C PHE A 38 22.80 -18.34 -28.24
N ALA A 39 23.90 -18.43 -27.49
CA ALA A 39 25.01 -17.50 -27.53
C ALA A 39 26.32 -18.31 -27.52
N THR A 40 27.31 -17.84 -28.29
CA THR A 40 28.62 -18.51 -28.42
C THR A 40 29.69 -17.89 -27.52
N SER A 41 29.35 -16.85 -26.76
CA SER A 41 30.25 -16.22 -25.81
C SER A 41 29.47 -15.60 -24.65
N GLY A 42 30.15 -15.37 -23.53
CA GLY A 42 29.56 -14.68 -22.38
C GLY A 42 29.12 -13.24 -22.70
N ALA A 43 29.84 -12.54 -23.59
CA ALA A 43 29.49 -11.19 -24.00
C ALA A 43 28.17 -11.17 -24.81
N ASP A 44 28.04 -12.08 -25.77
CA ASP A 44 26.83 -12.20 -26.59
C ASP A 44 25.62 -12.59 -25.72
N ALA A 45 25.83 -13.49 -24.75
CA ALA A 45 24.79 -13.88 -23.81
C ALA A 45 24.22 -12.68 -23.04
N LEU A 46 25.10 -11.81 -22.52
CA LEU A 46 24.71 -10.60 -21.79
C LEU A 46 24.02 -9.55 -22.66
N GLU A 47 24.34 -9.49 -23.96
CA GLU A 47 23.62 -8.63 -24.90
C GLU A 47 22.23 -9.18 -25.19
N ILE A 48 22.12 -10.48 -25.42
CA ILE A 48 20.87 -11.17 -25.77
C ILE A 48 19.84 -11.08 -24.64
N VAL A 49 20.24 -11.28 -23.38
CA VAL A 49 19.34 -11.18 -22.21
C VAL A 49 18.81 -9.76 -21.96
N ARG A 50 19.47 -8.73 -22.51
CA ARG A 50 18.97 -7.34 -22.43
C ARG A 50 17.90 -7.05 -23.48
N GLN A 51 17.92 -7.79 -24.59
CA GLN A 51 16.99 -7.58 -25.71
C GLN A 51 15.68 -8.37 -25.56
N GLN A 52 15.70 -9.48 -24.83
CA GLN A 52 14.53 -10.34 -24.63
C GLN A 52 14.58 -11.08 -23.31
N GLN A 53 13.40 -11.52 -22.83
CA GLN A 53 13.26 -12.27 -21.58
C GLN A 53 13.48 -13.78 -21.79
N PHE A 54 14.04 -14.41 -20.76
CA PHE A 54 14.33 -15.83 -20.69
C PHE A 54 13.78 -16.43 -19.40
N ASP A 55 13.24 -17.64 -19.50
CA ASP A 55 12.73 -18.39 -18.36
C ASP A 55 13.85 -19.19 -17.66
N LEU A 56 14.94 -19.49 -18.37
CA LEU A 56 16.10 -20.20 -17.85
C LEU A 56 17.33 -20.02 -18.74
N ILE A 57 18.52 -20.03 -18.15
CA ILE A 57 19.81 -19.99 -18.86
C ILE A 57 20.60 -21.25 -18.54
N LEU A 58 20.97 -22.00 -19.58
CA LEU A 58 22.00 -23.05 -19.53
C LEU A 58 23.32 -22.43 -19.92
N LEU A 59 24.28 -22.42 -19.00
CA LEU A 59 25.52 -21.65 -19.15
C LEU A 59 26.74 -22.54 -19.00
N ASP A 60 27.57 -22.60 -20.02
CA ASP A 60 28.87 -23.23 -19.91
C ASP A 60 29.79 -22.44 -18.97
N VAL A 61 30.57 -23.16 -18.16
CA VAL A 61 31.52 -22.54 -17.24
C VAL A 61 32.81 -22.15 -17.96
N MET A 62 33.28 -22.98 -18.89
CA MET A 62 34.62 -22.96 -19.46
C MET A 62 34.63 -22.30 -20.83
N MET A 63 34.44 -20.98 -20.88
CA MET A 63 34.44 -20.21 -22.13
C MET A 63 35.63 -19.25 -22.22
N PRO A 64 36.17 -18.99 -23.43
CA PRO A 64 37.26 -18.05 -23.63
C PRO A 64 36.82 -16.59 -23.39
N GLY A 65 37.74 -15.81 -22.82
CA GLY A 65 37.52 -14.39 -22.52
C GLY A 65 36.70 -14.18 -21.24
N MET A 66 35.40 -14.47 -21.29
CA MET A 66 34.50 -14.34 -20.13
C MET A 66 33.96 -15.73 -19.76
N ASP A 67 34.38 -16.22 -18.59
CA ASP A 67 33.91 -17.51 -18.06
C ASP A 67 32.43 -17.44 -17.62
N GLY A 68 31.80 -18.61 -17.47
CA GLY A 68 30.40 -18.68 -17.06
C GLY A 68 30.15 -18.12 -15.66
N TYR A 69 31.14 -18.17 -14.77
CA TYR A 69 31.01 -17.59 -13.43
C TYR A 69 30.86 -16.06 -13.49
N GLU A 70 31.65 -15.39 -14.32
CA GLU A 70 31.57 -13.94 -14.52
C GLU A 70 30.27 -13.53 -15.20
N VAL A 71 29.78 -14.31 -16.17
CA VAL A 71 28.46 -14.11 -16.79
C VAL A 71 27.36 -14.21 -15.73
N CYS A 72 27.35 -15.29 -14.93
CA CYS A 72 26.36 -15.49 -13.87
C CYS A 72 26.40 -14.35 -12.86
N ARG A 73 27.59 -13.94 -12.41
CA ARG A 73 27.78 -12.82 -11.48
C ARG A 73 27.15 -11.53 -12.02
N ARG A 74 27.34 -11.23 -13.31
CA ARG A 74 26.75 -10.05 -13.96
C ARG A 74 25.22 -10.15 -14.08
N LEU A 75 24.71 -11.33 -14.45
CA LEU A 75 23.26 -11.57 -14.51
C LEU A 75 22.60 -11.35 -13.14
N LYS A 76 23.24 -11.85 -12.06
CA LYS A 76 22.74 -11.72 -10.68
C LYS A 76 22.89 -10.32 -10.08
N ALA A 77 23.80 -9.51 -10.62
CA ALA A 77 23.96 -8.12 -10.20
C ALA A 77 22.91 -7.15 -10.78
N ASP A 78 22.24 -7.52 -11.88
CA ASP A 78 21.29 -6.66 -12.58
C ASP A 78 19.85 -6.94 -12.13
N ILE A 79 19.10 -5.89 -11.76
CA ILE A 79 17.71 -5.97 -11.27
C ILE A 79 16.76 -6.65 -12.26
N VAL A 80 17.04 -6.57 -13.56
CA VAL A 80 16.18 -7.13 -14.62
C VAL A 80 16.46 -8.62 -14.81
N THR A 81 17.71 -9.07 -14.67
CA THR A 81 18.11 -10.45 -14.99
C THR A 81 18.38 -11.33 -13.77
N ARG A 82 18.49 -10.75 -12.57
CA ARG A 82 18.92 -11.51 -11.37
C ARG A 82 18.01 -12.66 -10.98
N GLU A 83 16.73 -12.57 -11.30
CA GLU A 83 15.75 -13.61 -10.96
C GLU A 83 15.77 -14.79 -11.93
N ILE A 84 16.39 -14.64 -13.13
CA ILE A 84 16.43 -15.70 -14.13
C ILE A 84 17.26 -16.88 -13.58
N PRO A 85 16.71 -18.11 -13.53
CA PRO A 85 17.46 -19.27 -13.06
C PRO A 85 18.59 -19.60 -14.03
N VAL A 86 19.80 -19.78 -13.49
CA VAL A 86 21.00 -20.17 -14.24
C VAL A 86 21.39 -21.57 -13.80
N ILE A 87 21.47 -22.50 -14.75
CA ILE A 87 22.02 -23.84 -14.55
C ILE A 87 23.36 -23.88 -15.27
N PHE A 88 24.42 -24.18 -14.54
CA PHE A 88 25.72 -24.39 -15.17
C PHE A 88 25.76 -25.73 -15.91
N VAL A 89 26.34 -25.74 -17.10
CA VAL A 89 26.65 -26.98 -17.82
C VAL A 89 28.17 -27.08 -17.88
N THR A 90 28.79 -28.11 -17.32
CA THR A 90 30.26 -28.11 -17.17
C THR A 90 30.86 -29.50 -17.30
N ALA A 91 32.13 -29.55 -17.71
CA ALA A 91 32.96 -30.75 -17.63
C ALA A 91 33.73 -30.84 -16.30
N LEU A 92 33.70 -29.78 -15.48
CA LEU A 92 34.32 -29.76 -14.15
C LEU A 92 33.57 -30.71 -13.22
N THR A 93 34.32 -31.45 -12.41
CA THR A 93 33.81 -32.44 -11.45
C THR A 93 34.27 -32.18 -10.03
N GLU A 94 35.02 -31.10 -9.80
CA GLU A 94 35.51 -30.76 -8.47
C GLU A 94 34.42 -30.05 -7.67
N VAL A 95 34.27 -30.46 -6.40
CA VAL A 95 33.27 -29.88 -5.47
C VAL A 95 33.46 -28.37 -5.28
N GLN A 96 34.69 -27.88 -5.42
CA GLN A 96 35.01 -26.46 -5.28
C GLN A 96 34.35 -25.61 -6.39
N ASP A 97 34.31 -26.14 -7.62
CA ASP A 97 33.72 -25.47 -8.77
C ASP A 97 32.19 -25.38 -8.66
N GLU A 98 31.55 -26.44 -8.16
CA GLU A 98 30.11 -26.45 -7.88
C GLU A 98 29.75 -25.45 -6.77
N THR A 99 30.52 -25.48 -5.67
CA THR A 99 30.31 -24.58 -4.53
C THR A 99 30.38 -23.13 -4.98
N ARG A 100 31.41 -22.76 -5.75
CA ARG A 100 31.58 -21.41 -6.30
C ARG A 100 30.38 -20.95 -7.11
N GLY A 101 29.83 -21.80 -7.98
CA GLY A 101 28.70 -21.38 -8.81
C GLY A 101 27.37 -21.28 -8.04
N LEU A 102 27.15 -22.12 -7.03
CA LEU A 102 25.99 -21.96 -6.13
C LEU A 102 26.09 -20.65 -5.33
N GLU A 103 27.27 -20.32 -4.82
CA GLU A 103 27.53 -19.05 -4.10
C GLU A 103 27.28 -17.81 -4.97
N LEU A 104 27.52 -17.93 -6.28
CA LEU A 104 27.24 -16.88 -7.27
C LEU A 104 25.74 -16.78 -7.64
N GLY A 105 24.90 -17.70 -7.16
CA GLY A 105 23.45 -17.69 -7.37
C GLY A 105 22.95 -18.58 -8.50
N ALA A 106 23.77 -19.52 -9.02
CA ALA A 106 23.25 -20.57 -9.88
C ALA A 106 22.32 -21.50 -9.11
N VAL A 107 21.30 -22.01 -9.79
CA VAL A 107 20.27 -22.86 -9.15
C VAL A 107 20.59 -24.34 -9.25
N ASP A 108 21.49 -24.74 -10.17
CA ASP A 108 21.85 -26.13 -10.42
C ASP A 108 23.08 -26.31 -11.33
N PHE A 109 23.53 -27.57 -11.48
CA PHE A 109 24.65 -27.99 -12.34
C PHE A 109 24.33 -29.24 -13.18
N LEU A 110 24.72 -29.24 -14.45
CA LEU A 110 24.65 -30.37 -15.37
C LEU A 110 26.06 -30.75 -15.83
N HIS A 111 26.48 -31.99 -15.54
CA HIS A 111 27.78 -32.46 -16.02
C HIS A 111 27.71 -32.96 -17.47
N LYS A 112 28.75 -32.67 -18.24
CA LYS A 112 28.98 -33.22 -19.59
C LYS A 112 29.62 -34.62 -19.46
N PRO A 113 29.18 -35.63 -20.24
CA PRO A 113 28.12 -35.59 -21.26
C PRO A 113 26.71 -35.59 -20.65
N CYS A 114 25.84 -34.70 -21.16
CA CYS A 114 24.50 -34.54 -20.63
C CYS A 114 23.53 -35.59 -21.20
N HIS A 115 22.68 -36.16 -20.33
CA HIS A 115 21.61 -37.07 -20.74
C HIS A 115 20.31 -36.29 -20.96
N ALA A 116 19.69 -36.46 -22.13
CA ALA A 116 18.51 -35.70 -22.54
C ALA A 116 17.35 -35.74 -21.51
N ALA A 117 17.12 -36.89 -20.88
CA ALA A 117 16.10 -37.05 -19.85
C ALA A 117 16.37 -36.19 -18.61
N ILE A 118 17.64 -36.12 -18.16
CA ILE A 118 18.05 -35.34 -16.99
C ILE A 118 17.95 -33.84 -17.28
N VAL A 119 18.45 -33.39 -18.44
CA VAL A 119 18.40 -31.98 -18.86
C VAL A 119 16.95 -31.50 -18.88
N ARG A 120 16.05 -32.25 -19.54
CA ARG A 120 14.63 -31.87 -19.60
C ARG A 120 13.98 -31.79 -18.21
N LEU A 121 14.21 -32.79 -17.36
CA LEU A 121 13.64 -32.80 -16.01
C LEU A 121 14.14 -31.64 -15.16
N ARG A 122 15.45 -31.34 -15.18
CA ARG A 122 16.01 -30.22 -14.39
C ARG A 122 15.53 -28.86 -14.91
N VAL A 123 15.53 -28.67 -16.23
CA VAL A 123 15.00 -27.44 -16.85
C VAL A 123 13.54 -27.25 -16.45
N GLN A 124 12.70 -28.27 -16.62
CA GLN A 124 11.29 -28.21 -16.26
C GLN A 124 11.10 -27.90 -14.77
N LEU A 125 11.82 -28.60 -13.89
CA LEU A 125 11.75 -28.41 -12.44
C LEU A 125 12.04 -26.96 -12.03
N HIS A 126 13.13 -26.37 -12.56
CA HIS A 126 13.54 -25.02 -12.18
C HIS A 126 12.64 -23.94 -12.77
N ILE A 127 12.14 -24.11 -14.00
CA ILE A 127 11.14 -23.20 -14.58
C ILE A 127 9.83 -23.26 -13.77
N GLU A 128 9.32 -24.46 -13.46
CA GLU A 128 8.11 -24.63 -12.67
C GLU A 128 8.26 -24.02 -11.26
N ARG A 129 9.40 -24.26 -10.61
CA ARG A 129 9.72 -23.69 -9.30
C ARG A 129 9.75 -22.16 -9.34
N HIS A 130 10.42 -21.58 -10.33
CA HIS A 130 10.53 -20.14 -10.51
C HIS A 130 9.15 -19.51 -10.75
N ASN A 131 8.36 -20.07 -11.67
CA ASN A 131 7.00 -19.63 -11.97
C ASN A 131 6.07 -19.71 -10.75
N ARG A 132 6.19 -20.79 -9.96
CA ARG A 132 5.43 -20.95 -8.71
C ARG A 132 5.82 -19.89 -7.68
N SER A 133 7.11 -19.59 -7.52
CA SER A 133 7.58 -18.54 -6.60
C SER A 133 6.96 -17.19 -6.95
N HIS A 134 7.07 -16.77 -8.22
CA HIS A 134 6.49 -15.51 -8.69
C HIS A 134 4.97 -15.46 -8.58
N SER A 135 4.29 -16.57 -8.86
CA SER A 135 2.82 -16.64 -8.72
C SER A 135 2.39 -16.50 -7.26
N LEU A 136 3.13 -17.11 -6.33
CA LEU A 136 2.88 -16.98 -4.89
C LEU A 136 3.13 -15.56 -4.40
N GLU A 137 4.22 -14.91 -4.82
CA GLU A 137 4.50 -13.51 -4.47
C GLU A 137 3.39 -12.57 -4.94
N ARG A 138 2.93 -12.75 -6.18
CA ARG A 138 1.81 -11.98 -6.73
C ARG A 138 0.52 -12.21 -5.94
N LEU A 139 0.21 -13.47 -5.64
CA LEU A 139 -0.98 -13.81 -4.86
C LEU A 139 -0.90 -13.19 -3.45
N VAL A 140 0.27 -13.23 -2.79
CA VAL A 140 0.46 -12.59 -1.50
C VAL A 140 0.21 -11.08 -1.61
N GLN A 141 0.78 -10.41 -2.60
CA GLN A 141 0.56 -8.97 -2.82
C GLN A 141 -0.91 -8.63 -3.05
N GLU A 142 -1.62 -9.40 -3.89
CA GLU A 142 -3.04 -9.23 -4.16
C GLU A 142 -3.88 -9.44 -2.88
N ARG A 143 -3.60 -10.50 -2.11
CA ARG A 143 -4.32 -10.78 -0.85
C ARG A 143 -4.03 -9.75 0.23
N THR A 144 -2.79 -9.26 0.36
CA THR A 144 -2.45 -8.17 1.29
C THR A 144 -3.23 -6.91 0.93
N ARG A 145 -3.29 -6.54 -0.36
CA ARG A 145 -4.06 -5.39 -0.82
C ARG A 145 -5.55 -5.53 -0.54
N GLU A 146 -6.13 -6.70 -0.81
CA GLU A 146 -7.56 -6.97 -0.55
C GLU A 146 -7.89 -6.87 0.95
N LEU A 147 -6.99 -7.36 1.81
CA LEU A 147 -7.13 -7.24 3.26
C LEU A 147 -7.08 -5.78 3.71
N ASP A 148 -6.15 -4.99 3.19
CA ASP A 148 -6.03 -3.56 3.51
C ASP A 148 -7.27 -2.76 3.05
N GLU A 149 -7.75 -3.01 1.83
CA GLU A 149 -8.97 -2.39 1.29
C GLU A 149 -10.20 -2.76 2.13
N THR A 150 -10.35 -4.03 2.48
CA THR A 150 -11.45 -4.52 3.33
C THR A 150 -11.40 -3.89 4.72
N ARG A 151 -10.20 -3.78 5.29
CA ARG A 151 -9.99 -3.16 6.60
C ARG A 151 -10.41 -1.69 6.63
N ILE A 152 -10.01 -0.92 5.62
CA ILE A 152 -10.40 0.48 5.49
C ILE A 152 -11.92 0.61 5.33
N GLU A 153 -12.55 -0.26 4.55
CA GLU A 153 -14.00 -0.27 4.36
C GLU A 153 -14.75 -0.57 5.67
N ILE A 154 -14.27 -1.53 6.47
CA ILE A 154 -14.85 -1.82 7.79
C ILE A 154 -14.76 -0.59 8.71
N VAL A 155 -13.60 0.07 8.76
CA VAL A 155 -13.40 1.28 9.57
C VAL A 155 -14.39 2.39 9.16
N ARG A 156 -14.56 2.63 7.86
CA ARG A 156 -15.52 3.62 7.35
C ARG A 156 -16.96 3.27 7.71
N ARG A 157 -17.32 1.97 7.64
CA ARG A 157 -18.67 1.50 8.01
C ARG A 157 -18.95 1.66 9.51
N LEU A 158 -17.95 1.41 10.36
CA LEU A 158 -18.06 1.63 11.80
C LEU A 158 -18.25 3.12 12.13
N GLY A 159 -17.47 4.01 11.50
CA GLY A 159 -17.67 5.46 11.62
C GLY A 159 -19.09 5.86 11.23
N ARG A 160 -19.57 5.40 10.07
CA ARG A 160 -20.95 5.66 9.62
C ARG A 160 -22.02 5.08 10.56
N ALA A 161 -21.76 3.95 11.23
CA ALA A 161 -22.71 3.36 12.17
C ALA A 161 -22.90 4.21 13.43
N ALA A 162 -21.87 4.92 13.89
CA ALA A 162 -21.98 5.87 14.99
C ALA A 162 -22.88 7.07 14.61
N GLU A 163 -22.67 7.62 13.40
CA GLU A 163 -23.45 8.74 12.86
C GLU A 163 -24.95 8.44 12.74
N TYR A 164 -25.31 7.22 12.35
CA TYR A 164 -26.71 6.81 12.23
C TYR A 164 -27.49 6.92 13.54
N ARG A 165 -26.82 6.91 14.70
CA ARG A 165 -27.48 7.14 15.99
C ARG A 165 -27.72 8.62 16.30
N ASP A 166 -27.00 9.53 15.65
CA ASP A 166 -27.01 10.98 15.91
C ASP A 166 -27.75 11.78 14.81
N ASN A 167 -28.48 11.10 13.92
CA ASN A 167 -29.15 11.71 12.76
C ASN A 167 -28.24 12.53 11.82
N GLU A 168 -26.92 12.34 11.90
CA GLU A 168 -25.97 12.94 10.96
C GLU A 168 -25.87 12.06 9.70
N THR A 169 -25.73 12.70 8.53
CA THR A 169 -25.63 11.99 7.26
C THR A 169 -24.24 11.36 7.12
N GLY A 170 -24.16 10.17 6.52
CA GLY A 170 -22.86 9.53 6.27
C GLY A 170 -21.93 10.31 5.34
N MET A 171 -22.40 11.38 4.68
CA MET A 171 -21.60 12.21 3.79
C MET A 171 -20.72 13.23 4.53
N HIS A 172 -21.14 13.70 5.70
CA HIS A 172 -20.34 14.58 6.57
C HIS A 172 -18.95 13.98 6.82
N VAL A 173 -18.93 12.73 7.29
CA VAL A 173 -17.70 11.96 7.54
C VAL A 173 -16.79 11.86 6.31
N ILE A 174 -17.36 11.73 5.11
CA ILE A 174 -16.59 11.67 3.85
C ILE A 174 -15.99 13.05 3.51
N ARG A 175 -16.76 14.12 3.67
CA ARG A 175 -16.30 15.49 3.38
C ARG A 175 -15.23 15.93 4.37
N MET A 176 -15.49 15.76 5.67
CA MET A 176 -14.56 16.08 6.74
C MET A 176 -13.24 15.32 6.55
N SER A 177 -13.27 14.00 6.35
CA SER A 177 -12.04 13.21 6.18
C SER A 177 -11.21 13.62 4.95
N LYS A 178 -11.86 13.98 3.83
CA LYS A 178 -11.18 14.49 2.63
C LYS A 178 -10.57 15.87 2.85
N SER A 179 -11.26 16.75 3.57
CA SER A 179 -10.75 18.06 3.97
C SER A 179 -9.56 17.92 4.92
N SER A 180 -9.62 17.02 5.89
CA SER A 180 -8.51 16.69 6.79
C SER A 180 -7.27 16.20 6.04
N ARG A 181 -7.44 15.32 5.04
CA ARG A 181 -6.33 14.89 4.17
C ARG A 181 -5.73 16.04 3.38
N LEU A 182 -6.57 16.93 2.84
CA LEU A 182 -6.10 18.09 2.07
C LEU A 182 -5.26 19.02 2.96
N LEU A 183 -5.75 19.30 4.17
CA LEU A 183 -5.05 20.13 5.15
C LEU A 183 -3.75 19.49 5.64
N ALA A 184 -3.74 18.18 5.92
CA ALA A 184 -2.54 17.45 6.30
C ALA A 184 -1.43 17.56 5.25
N ARG A 185 -1.77 17.41 3.96
CA ARG A 185 -0.79 17.56 2.87
C ARG A 185 -0.25 18.99 2.80
N ALA A 186 -1.09 20.00 2.97
CA ALA A 186 -0.65 21.39 2.99
C ALA A 186 0.24 21.72 4.21
N ALA A 187 0.02 21.03 5.33
CA ALA A 187 0.84 21.14 6.53
C ALA A 187 2.19 20.40 6.44
N GLY A 188 2.51 19.77 5.29
CA GLY A 188 3.77 19.07 5.06
C GLY A 188 3.80 17.61 5.52
N VAL A 189 2.65 17.03 5.87
CA VAL A 189 2.53 15.61 6.25
C VAL A 189 2.72 14.70 5.02
N SER A 190 3.41 13.58 5.20
CA SER A 190 3.66 12.62 4.10
C SER A 190 2.36 12.07 3.50
N GLU A 191 2.39 11.69 2.22
CA GLU A 191 1.20 11.13 1.54
C GLU A 191 0.65 9.89 2.25
N ARG A 192 1.53 9.06 2.81
CA ARG A 192 1.15 7.90 3.62
C ARG A 192 0.37 8.30 4.87
N GLN A 193 0.88 9.24 5.66
CA GLN A 193 0.22 9.71 6.88
C GLN A 193 -1.08 10.47 6.58
N ALA A 194 -1.10 11.29 5.52
CA ALA A 194 -2.32 11.97 5.09
C ALA A 194 -3.42 10.98 4.64
N ASN A 195 -3.04 9.86 4.01
CA ASN A 195 -3.96 8.77 3.69
C ASN A 195 -4.39 7.97 4.93
N LEU A 196 -3.54 7.82 5.94
CA LEU A 196 -3.95 7.25 7.23
C LEU A 196 -5.00 8.15 7.89
N LEU A 197 -4.77 9.46 7.94
CA LEU A 197 -5.73 10.42 8.52
C LEU A 197 -7.07 10.43 7.78
N LEU A 198 -7.06 10.37 6.44
CA LEU A 198 -8.28 10.20 5.62
C LEU A 198 -9.13 9.02 6.08
N ASN A 199 -8.49 7.91 6.44
CA ASN A 199 -9.19 6.69 6.80
C ASN A 199 -9.52 6.60 8.30
N ALA A 200 -8.76 7.30 9.15
CA ALA A 200 -8.94 7.33 10.60
C ALA A 200 -9.95 8.38 11.07
N ALA A 201 -9.96 9.57 10.47
CA ALA A 201 -10.84 10.68 10.85
C ALA A 201 -12.34 10.31 10.93
N PRO A 202 -12.88 9.44 10.05
CA PRO A 202 -14.25 8.91 10.19
C PRO A 202 -14.62 8.30 11.53
N MET A 203 -13.65 7.91 12.36
CA MET A 203 -13.89 7.32 13.68
C MET A 203 -13.90 8.33 14.83
N HIS A 204 -13.74 9.64 14.56
CA HIS A 204 -13.66 10.65 15.62
C HIS A 204 -14.83 10.56 16.62
N ASP A 205 -16.04 10.33 16.10
CA ASP A 205 -17.28 10.25 16.86
C ASP A 205 -17.77 8.81 17.19
N ILE A 206 -16.92 7.78 17.00
CA ILE A 206 -17.30 6.38 17.29
C ILE A 206 -17.79 6.18 18.74
N GLY A 207 -17.31 7.01 19.66
CA GLY A 207 -17.69 6.99 21.07
C GLY A 207 -19.12 7.42 21.35
N LYS A 208 -19.81 8.10 20.41
CA LYS A 208 -21.24 8.43 20.55
C LYS A 208 -22.11 7.18 20.75
N ILE A 209 -21.60 6.00 20.35
CA ILE A 209 -22.23 4.70 20.64
C ILE A 209 -22.38 4.43 22.15
N GLY A 210 -21.51 4.96 23.00
CA GLY A 210 -21.64 4.81 24.45
C GLY A 210 -22.53 5.86 25.11
N ILE A 211 -23.00 6.88 24.37
CA ILE A 211 -23.84 7.93 24.93
C ILE A 211 -25.30 7.47 25.01
N PRO A 212 -25.98 7.63 26.16
CA PRO A 212 -27.40 7.28 26.30
C PRO A 212 -28.30 8.11 25.37
N ASP A 213 -29.34 7.47 24.82
CA ASP A 213 -30.28 8.11 23.89
C ASP A 213 -30.93 9.37 24.47
N ARG A 214 -31.24 9.37 25.78
CA ARG A 214 -31.82 10.54 26.46
C ARG A 214 -30.95 11.81 26.38
N VAL A 215 -29.65 11.66 26.07
CA VAL A 215 -28.69 12.75 25.86
C VAL A 215 -28.40 12.91 24.37
N LEU A 216 -28.09 11.83 23.65
CA LEU A 216 -27.67 11.88 22.25
C LEU A 216 -28.77 12.44 21.33
N ILE A 217 -30.00 11.96 21.45
CA ILE A 217 -31.12 12.34 20.57
C ILE A 217 -32.12 13.28 21.26
N LYS A 218 -31.68 14.01 22.28
CA LYS A 218 -32.55 14.94 23.03
C LYS A 218 -33.00 16.10 22.13
N PRO A 219 -34.32 16.35 21.98
CA PRO A 219 -34.80 17.51 21.25
C PRO A 219 -34.65 18.77 22.13
N GLY A 220 -33.56 19.51 21.93
CA GLY A 220 -33.28 20.78 22.62
C GLY A 220 -31.87 20.86 23.23
N PRO A 221 -31.57 21.91 24.00
CA PRO A 221 -30.27 22.07 24.63
C PRO A 221 -30.05 21.03 25.75
N LEU A 222 -28.80 20.60 25.90
CA LEU A 222 -28.35 19.76 27.00
C LEU A 222 -28.17 20.59 28.28
N ASP A 223 -28.56 20.04 29.43
CA ASP A 223 -28.21 20.61 30.73
C ASP A 223 -26.75 20.29 31.10
N GLN A 224 -26.31 20.73 32.28
CA GLN A 224 -24.91 20.57 32.71
C GLN A 224 -24.51 19.10 32.91
N GLU A 225 -25.40 18.25 33.41
CA GLU A 225 -25.13 16.83 33.66
C GLU A 225 -25.11 16.05 32.34
N GLU A 226 -26.06 16.34 31.46
CA GLU A 226 -26.13 15.78 30.11
C GLU A 226 -24.93 16.20 29.26
N TRP A 227 -24.51 17.46 29.37
CA TRP A 227 -23.30 17.96 28.70
C TRP A 227 -22.03 17.29 29.23
N ALA A 228 -21.94 17.06 30.55
CA ALA A 228 -20.84 16.30 31.13
C ALA A 228 -20.78 14.88 30.57
N LEU A 229 -21.93 14.23 30.37
CA LEU A 229 -22.01 12.91 29.75
C LEU A 229 -21.63 12.94 28.27
N MET A 230 -22.12 13.92 27.49
CA MET A 230 -21.78 14.06 26.07
C MET A 230 -20.27 14.21 25.85
N LYS A 231 -19.59 14.97 26.71
CA LYS A 231 -18.12 15.15 26.66
C LYS A 231 -17.30 13.89 26.97
N THR A 232 -17.93 12.78 27.33
CA THR A 232 -17.24 11.50 27.54
C THR A 232 -17.02 10.71 26.25
N HIS A 233 -17.69 11.04 25.15
CA HIS A 233 -17.56 10.26 23.91
C HIS A 233 -16.13 10.18 23.35
N PRO A 234 -15.22 11.17 23.51
CA PRO A 234 -13.83 11.01 23.07
C PRO A 234 -13.14 9.86 23.80
N LEU A 235 -13.36 9.73 25.11
CA LEU A 235 -12.80 8.68 25.95
C LEU A 235 -13.40 7.31 25.62
N ILE A 236 -14.73 7.25 25.45
CA ILE A 236 -15.44 6.04 25.03
C ILE A 236 -14.95 5.60 23.66
N GLY A 237 -14.78 6.53 22.72
CA GLY A 237 -14.28 6.24 21.38
C GLY A 237 -12.87 5.65 21.42
N ALA A 238 -12.00 6.21 22.24
CA ALA A 238 -10.65 5.68 22.47
C ALA A 238 -10.66 4.28 23.10
N GLU A 239 -11.60 4.01 24.02
CA GLU A 239 -11.79 2.69 24.62
C GLU A 239 -12.31 1.66 23.61
N ILE A 240 -13.29 2.02 22.78
CA ILE A 240 -13.82 1.17 21.70
C ILE A 240 -12.74 0.81 20.69
N ILE A 241 -11.92 1.79 20.29
CA ILE A 241 -10.80 1.57 19.35
C ILE A 241 -9.72 0.68 19.99
N GLY A 242 -9.45 0.90 21.28
CA GLY A 242 -8.46 0.16 22.05
C GLY A 242 -7.01 0.48 21.65
N ASP A 243 -6.07 -0.13 22.36
CA ASP A 243 -4.65 -0.08 21.98
C ASP A 243 -4.32 -1.20 21.00
N HIS A 244 -3.68 -0.85 19.88
CA HIS A 244 -3.35 -1.80 18.82
C HIS A 244 -2.09 -1.34 18.07
N PRO A 245 -1.20 -2.25 17.63
CA PRO A 245 0.01 -1.91 16.85
C PRO A 245 -0.25 -1.34 15.44
N SER A 246 -1.51 -1.09 15.08
CA SER A 246 -1.85 -0.64 13.74
C SER A 246 -1.84 0.87 13.69
N GLU A 247 -1.05 1.44 12.78
CA GLU A 247 -0.99 2.90 12.55
C GLU A 247 -2.38 3.51 12.31
N LEU A 248 -3.25 2.82 11.55
CA LEU A 248 -4.63 3.28 11.33
C LEU A 248 -5.44 3.40 12.63
N LEU A 249 -5.35 2.43 13.54
CA LEU A 249 -6.11 2.42 14.79
C LEU A 249 -5.49 3.37 15.81
N GLN A 250 -4.16 3.48 15.85
CA GLN A 250 -3.46 4.49 16.66
C GLN A 250 -3.88 5.90 16.24
N MET A 251 -3.89 6.17 14.93
CA MET A 251 -4.36 7.43 14.37
C MET A 251 -5.82 7.70 14.72
N ALA A 252 -6.70 6.70 14.55
CA ALA A 252 -8.12 6.83 14.88
C ALA A 252 -8.32 7.13 16.37
N ARG A 253 -7.57 6.47 17.25
CA ARG A 253 -7.61 6.69 18.70
C ARG A 253 -7.15 8.11 19.07
N ILE A 254 -6.07 8.59 18.45
CA ILE A 254 -5.59 9.97 18.64
C ILE A 254 -6.68 10.96 18.24
N VAL A 255 -7.25 10.80 17.05
CA VAL A 255 -8.32 11.68 16.55
C VAL A 255 -9.54 11.65 17.47
N ALA A 256 -10.01 10.47 17.86
CA ALA A 256 -11.14 10.32 18.78
C ALA A 256 -10.89 11.06 20.10
N LEU A 257 -9.69 11.00 20.65
CA LEU A 257 -9.35 11.69 21.91
C LEU A 257 -9.20 13.20 21.78
N THR A 258 -8.88 13.73 20.60
CA THR A 258 -8.31 15.09 20.50
C THR A 258 -9.09 16.03 19.59
N HIS A 259 -10.08 15.55 18.83
CA HIS A 259 -10.85 16.38 17.90
C HIS A 259 -11.68 17.49 18.58
N HIS A 260 -11.90 17.40 19.90
CA HIS A 260 -12.55 18.44 20.71
C HIS A 260 -11.61 19.20 21.64
N GLU A 261 -10.31 18.92 21.57
CA GLU A 261 -9.32 19.79 22.20
C GLU A 261 -9.27 21.13 21.45
N LYS A 262 -9.00 22.21 22.18
CA LYS A 262 -8.97 23.56 21.63
C LYS A 262 -7.60 24.16 21.84
N TRP A 263 -7.14 24.95 20.88
CA TRP A 263 -5.81 25.55 20.92
C TRP A 263 -5.48 26.27 22.23
N ASP A 264 -6.46 26.93 22.85
CA ASP A 264 -6.33 27.65 24.13
C ASP A 264 -6.40 26.77 25.39
N GLY A 265 -6.61 25.46 25.26
CA GLY A 265 -6.76 24.53 26.37
C GLY A 265 -8.16 24.47 26.98
N SER A 266 -9.14 25.22 26.46
CA SER A 266 -10.54 25.17 26.94
C SER A 266 -11.34 23.98 26.39
N GLY A 267 -10.66 23.06 25.69
CA GLY A 267 -11.23 21.85 25.09
C GLY A 267 -11.44 20.70 26.08
N TYR A 268 -11.71 19.52 25.53
CA TYR A 268 -11.92 18.28 26.29
C TYR A 268 -11.49 17.07 25.45
N PRO A 269 -11.21 15.91 26.07
CA PRO A 269 -11.40 15.53 27.47
C PRO A 269 -10.25 15.90 28.42
N HIS A 270 -9.06 16.24 27.92
CA HIS A 270 -7.86 16.46 28.73
C HIS A 270 -7.54 17.95 28.93
N GLY A 271 -8.04 18.83 28.07
CA GLY A 271 -7.78 20.27 28.18
C GLY A 271 -6.33 20.62 27.85
N VAL A 272 -5.73 19.88 26.91
CA VAL A 272 -4.37 20.14 26.40
C VAL A 272 -4.39 21.34 25.45
N ALA A 273 -3.29 22.10 25.40
CA ALA A 273 -3.22 23.37 24.68
C ALA A 273 -2.08 23.40 23.66
N GLY A 274 -2.26 24.22 22.62
CA GLY A 274 -1.23 24.47 21.61
C GLY A 274 -0.70 23.19 20.95
N ASP A 275 0.63 23.07 20.92
CA ASP A 275 1.31 21.94 20.31
C ASP A 275 1.26 20.63 21.11
N GLU A 276 0.74 20.65 22.34
CA GLU A 276 0.46 19.41 23.08
C GLU A 276 -0.72 18.64 22.46
N ILE A 277 -1.57 19.32 21.69
CA ILE A 277 -2.59 18.68 20.87
C ILE A 277 -1.90 18.05 19.66
N PRO A 278 -2.04 16.72 19.46
CA PRO A 278 -1.54 16.06 18.25
C PRO A 278 -2.01 16.77 16.99
N LEU A 279 -1.12 16.85 15.99
CA LEU A 279 -1.36 17.55 14.73
C LEU A 279 -2.67 17.09 14.07
N GLU A 280 -2.95 15.79 14.15
CA GLU A 280 -4.09 15.15 13.53
C GLU A 280 -5.41 15.54 14.20
N GLY A 281 -5.41 15.75 15.51
CA GLY A 281 -6.54 16.33 16.24
C GLY A 281 -6.83 17.74 15.76
N ARG A 282 -5.80 18.61 15.74
CA ARG A 282 -5.92 20.01 15.29
C ARG A 282 -6.46 20.13 13.86
N ILE A 283 -5.99 19.26 12.96
CA ILE A 283 -6.46 19.18 11.57
C ILE A 283 -7.93 18.77 11.51
N VAL A 284 -8.31 17.71 12.23
CA VAL A 284 -9.67 17.20 12.22
C VAL A 284 -10.64 18.20 12.81
N THR A 285 -10.30 18.89 13.91
CA THR A 285 -11.15 19.94 14.50
C THR A 285 -11.50 21.05 13.49
N ILE A 286 -10.53 21.50 12.69
CA ILE A 286 -10.76 22.53 11.66
C ILE A 286 -11.72 22.00 10.58
N ALA A 287 -11.47 20.80 10.06
CA ALA A 287 -12.26 20.21 9.00
C ALA A 287 -13.68 19.87 9.45
N ASP A 288 -13.83 19.36 10.67
CA ASP A 288 -15.09 18.99 11.29
C ASP A 288 -15.98 20.21 11.53
N VAL A 289 -15.45 21.23 12.21
CA VAL A 289 -16.22 22.46 12.48
C VAL A 289 -16.66 23.16 11.18
N PHE A 290 -15.78 23.21 10.17
CA PHE A 290 -16.17 23.80 8.89
C PHE A 290 -17.31 23.02 8.21
N ASP A 291 -17.23 21.69 8.18
CA ASP A 291 -18.32 20.88 7.59
C ASP A 291 -19.61 21.00 8.41
N ALA A 292 -19.52 21.00 9.74
CA ALA A 292 -20.67 21.16 10.63
C ALA A 292 -21.36 22.53 10.50
N LEU A 293 -20.61 23.62 10.33
CA LEU A 293 -21.17 24.96 10.13
C LEU A 293 -21.86 25.11 8.78
N THR A 294 -21.33 24.44 7.76
CA THR A 294 -21.77 24.62 6.38
C THR A 294 -22.72 23.52 5.90
N SER A 295 -23.02 22.53 6.73
CA SER A 295 -24.01 21.47 6.46
C SER A 295 -25.36 21.78 7.10
N GLU A 296 -26.45 21.34 6.47
CA GLU A 296 -27.80 21.52 7.01
C GLU A 296 -28.08 20.50 8.12
N ARG A 297 -28.67 20.93 9.23
CA ARG A 297 -29.07 20.07 10.34
C ARG A 297 -30.56 20.26 10.65
N PRO A 298 -31.28 19.28 11.24
CA PRO A 298 -32.73 19.33 11.45
C PRO A 298 -33.26 20.61 12.15
N TYR A 299 -32.41 21.30 12.91
CA TYR A 299 -32.75 22.50 13.67
C TYR A 299 -31.88 23.73 13.34
N LYS A 300 -31.00 23.65 12.32
CA LYS A 300 -30.07 24.74 11.97
C LYS A 300 -29.83 24.80 10.46
N LYS A 301 -30.12 25.96 9.86
CA LYS A 301 -29.75 26.23 8.45
C LYS A 301 -28.24 26.26 8.31
N ALA A 302 -27.74 25.68 7.22
CA ALA A 302 -26.34 25.77 6.83
C ALA A 302 -25.92 27.23 6.69
N TRP A 303 -24.73 27.56 7.22
CA TRP A 303 -24.12 28.87 6.99
C TRP A 303 -23.56 28.95 5.58
N SER A 304 -23.49 30.17 5.03
CA SER A 304 -22.70 30.41 3.84
C SER A 304 -21.21 30.17 4.14
N THR A 305 -20.44 29.84 3.11
CA THR A 305 -18.99 29.67 3.24
C THR A 305 -18.33 30.92 3.83
N ALA A 306 -18.80 32.12 3.46
CA ALA A 306 -18.28 33.37 3.99
C ALA A 306 -18.50 33.51 5.50
N GLU A 307 -19.73 33.25 5.97
CA GLU A 307 -20.06 33.30 7.41
C GLU A 307 -19.25 32.28 8.22
N ALA A 308 -19.08 31.05 7.70
CA ALA A 308 -18.26 30.04 8.36
C ALA A 308 -16.79 30.45 8.43
N VAL A 309 -16.24 30.99 7.35
CA VAL A 309 -14.86 31.49 7.30
C VAL A 309 -14.64 32.64 8.28
N ASP A 310 -15.55 33.60 8.35
CA ASP A 310 -15.42 34.75 9.26
C ASP A 310 -15.48 34.32 10.72
N PHE A 311 -16.42 33.43 11.08
CA PHE A 311 -16.43 32.83 12.42
C PHE A 311 -15.15 32.06 12.75
N MET A 312 -14.64 31.27 11.81
CA MET A 312 -13.42 30.51 12.07
C MET A 312 -12.21 31.42 12.26
N ARG A 313 -12.11 32.53 11.52
CA ARG A 313 -11.09 33.56 11.73
C ARG A 313 -11.16 34.17 13.14
N ASP A 314 -12.36 34.45 13.62
CA ASP A 314 -12.57 34.98 14.98
C ASP A 314 -12.18 33.97 16.08
N GLN A 315 -12.11 32.68 15.74
CA GLN A 315 -11.69 31.59 16.64
C GLN A 315 -10.22 31.16 16.44
N ALA A 316 -9.44 31.91 15.66
CA ALA A 316 -8.01 31.65 15.47
C ALA A 316 -7.25 31.88 16.78
N GLY A 317 -6.50 30.88 17.24
CA GLY A 317 -5.75 30.94 18.50
C GLY A 317 -6.59 30.69 19.75
N THR A 318 -7.90 30.45 19.61
CA THR A 318 -8.76 29.97 20.70
C THR A 318 -9.15 28.51 20.43
N MET A 319 -10.02 28.28 19.46
CA MET A 319 -10.43 26.93 19.04
C MET A 319 -9.37 26.31 18.12
N PHE A 320 -8.85 27.10 17.18
CA PHE A 320 -8.05 26.58 16.08
C PHE A 320 -6.59 26.97 16.18
N ASP A 321 -5.71 26.05 15.78
CA ASP A 321 -4.32 26.37 15.46
C ASP A 321 -4.27 27.44 14.37
N PRO A 322 -3.69 28.63 14.64
CA PRO A 322 -3.65 29.73 13.67
C PRO A 322 -2.93 29.38 12.37
N GLY A 323 -1.86 28.59 12.44
CA GLY A 323 -1.07 28.20 11.28
C GLY A 323 -1.82 27.24 10.37
N LEU A 324 -2.45 26.22 10.95
CA LEU A 324 -3.29 25.28 10.21
C LEU A 324 -4.54 25.94 9.64
N LEU A 325 -5.19 26.82 10.42
CA LEU A 325 -6.35 27.56 9.94
C LEU A 325 -5.99 28.43 8.74
N HIS A 326 -4.84 29.12 8.77
CA HIS A 326 -4.38 29.90 7.63
C HIS A 326 -4.23 29.05 6.36
N LEU A 327 -3.63 27.85 6.48
CA LEU A 327 -3.53 26.91 5.36
C LEU A 327 -4.91 26.46 4.87
N PHE A 328 -5.83 26.15 5.79
CA PHE A 328 -7.19 25.73 5.47
C PHE A 328 -7.98 26.81 4.71
N LEU A 329 -7.86 28.07 5.13
CA LEU A 329 -8.54 29.19 4.47
C LEU A 329 -8.05 29.40 3.03
N ASN A 330 -6.77 29.12 2.74
CA ASN A 330 -6.22 29.19 1.39
C ASN A 330 -6.70 28.04 0.47
N MET A 331 -7.35 27.02 1.02
CA MET A 331 -7.86 25.86 0.26
C MET A 331 -9.39 25.75 0.23
N ILE A 332 -10.10 26.80 0.65
CA ILE A 332 -11.57 26.84 0.61
C ILE A 332 -12.15 26.43 -0.75
N PRO A 333 -11.64 26.90 -1.92
CA PRO A 333 -12.17 26.47 -3.22
C PRO A 333 -12.12 24.94 -3.43
N GLN A 334 -11.06 24.29 -2.98
CA GLN A 334 -10.89 22.83 -3.05
C GLN A 334 -11.80 22.11 -2.06
N VAL A 335 -11.98 22.66 -0.86
CA VAL A 335 -12.91 22.15 0.15
C VAL A 335 -14.36 22.25 -0.33
N GLU A 336 -14.74 23.37 -0.95
CA GLU A 336 -16.07 23.52 -1.58
C GLU A 336 -16.30 22.52 -2.72
N ASP A 337 -15.25 22.20 -3.48
CA ASP A 337 -15.35 21.18 -4.51
C ASP A 337 -15.60 19.78 -3.92
N ILE A 338 -14.95 19.45 -2.80
CA ILE A 338 -15.25 18.24 -2.02
C ILE A 338 -16.74 18.27 -1.61
N ARG A 339 -17.21 19.38 -1.04
CA ARG A 339 -18.60 19.49 -0.59
C ARG A 339 -19.61 19.31 -1.71
N ARG A 340 -19.38 19.89 -2.90
CA ARG A 340 -20.26 19.69 -4.07
C ARG A 340 -20.29 18.23 -4.55
N ARG A 341 -19.14 17.56 -4.59
CA ARG A 341 -19.06 16.15 -5.05
C ARG A 341 -19.72 15.17 -4.08
N TYR A 342 -19.78 15.54 -2.81
CA TYR A 342 -20.27 14.71 -1.71
C TYR A 342 -21.44 15.39 -0.98
N ALA A 343 -22.30 16.06 -1.75
CA ALA A 343 -23.50 16.70 -1.23
C ALA A 343 -24.46 15.67 -0.62
N ASP A 344 -25.20 16.09 0.41
CA ASP A 344 -26.26 15.27 0.98
C ASP A 344 -27.34 15.00 -0.08
N THR A 345 -27.85 13.78 -0.10
CA THR A 345 -28.94 13.42 -1.01
C THR A 345 -30.24 13.98 -0.42
N PRO A 346 -31.11 14.64 -1.22
CA PRO A 346 -32.36 15.24 -0.74
C PRO A 346 -33.32 14.27 -0.06
#